data_AF-A0A2A5XT24-F1
#
_entry.id   AF-A0A2A5XT24-F1
#
_cell.length_a   1.000
_cell.length_b   1.000
_cell.length_c   1.000
_cell.angle_alpha   90.00
_cell.angle_beta   90.00
_cell.angle_gamma   90.00
#
_symmetry.space_group_name_H-M   'P 1'
#
loop_
_entity.id
_entity.type
_entity.pdbx_description
1 polymer ?
#
loop_
_entity_poly.entity_id
_entity_poly.type
_entity_poly.pdbx_seq_one_letter_code
_entity_poly.pdbx_strand_id
1 'polypeptide(L)'
;MKKKTSIVNINLIILLTMFSLLSTSCIKKNESKTINYSSIENEYLGAFDTFYKYIKTVNENKLSNEKMAELFNINFSMIIGNPTLNLSSFPEIVGVYNDIRNNTYSFICDPYDFNELKLAKLSYLPLTKKSVNIGLLDVFLCSENRIPSYKMAFIYNLIYDESKEKWLMNALTEVNPKYYPTDWRQVEIRDSFRYNGENEVNEIKPLLASELMKGNKSTD
;
A
#
# COMPACT_ATOMS: atom_id res chain seq x y z
N MET A 1 43.04 71.28 17.20
CA MET A 1 43.02 70.44 18.41
C MET A 1 41.59 70.20 18.86
N LYS A 2 41.07 68.98 18.69
CA LYS A 2 40.27 68.21 19.66
C LYS A 2 39.72 66.97 18.96
N LYS A 3 40.32 65.83 19.27
CA LYS A 3 39.78 64.48 19.03
C LYS A 3 38.40 64.38 19.69
N LYS A 4 37.42 63.79 19.01
CA LYS A 4 36.47 62.89 19.68
C LYS A 4 36.04 61.79 18.73
N THR A 5 36.50 60.61 19.10
CA THR A 5 36.45 59.33 18.44
C THR A 5 35.12 58.65 18.75
N SER A 6 34.52 58.06 17.70
CA SER A 6 33.77 56.80 17.68
C SER A 6 33.01 56.38 18.95
N ILE A 7 31.69 56.66 18.99
CA ILE A 7 30.71 55.96 19.85
C ILE A 7 29.46 55.61 19.01
N VAL A 8 29.64 55.14 17.77
CA VAL A 8 28.50 54.74 16.92
C VAL A 8 28.61 53.29 16.43
N ASN A 9 29.74 52.61 16.63
CA ASN A 9 29.98 51.27 16.05
C ASN A 9 29.86 50.07 17.00
N ILE A 10 29.39 50.24 18.24
CA ILE A 10 29.25 49.11 19.18
C ILE A 10 27.81 48.57 19.24
N ASN A 11 26.80 49.45 19.11
CA ASN A 11 25.40 49.02 19.17
C ASN A 11 24.89 48.31 17.90
N LEU A 12 25.52 48.53 16.75
CA LEU A 12 25.13 47.86 15.50
C LEU A 12 25.68 46.42 15.41
N ILE A 13 26.86 46.16 15.99
CA ILE A 13 27.48 44.83 15.99
C ILE A 13 26.75 43.87 16.95
N ILE A 14 26.29 44.36 18.10
CA ILE A 14 25.56 43.54 19.08
C ILE A 14 24.17 43.13 18.55
N LEU A 15 23.52 43.97 17.73
CA LEU A 15 22.23 43.65 17.12
C LEU A 15 22.34 42.61 15.99
N LEU A 16 23.48 42.57 15.27
CA LEU A 16 23.75 41.60 14.21
C LEU A 16 24.15 40.21 14.74
N THR A 17 24.73 40.13 15.95
CA THR A 17 25.06 38.83 16.58
C THR A 17 23.89 38.16 17.28
N MET A 18 22.84 38.89 17.65
CA MET A 18 21.62 38.30 18.22
C MET A 18 20.68 37.71 17.17
N PHE A 19 20.80 38.11 15.90
CA PHE A 19 19.99 37.54 14.80
C PHE A 19 20.58 36.26 14.19
N SER A 20 21.83 35.91 14.52
CA SER A 20 22.50 34.70 14.03
C SER A 20 22.36 33.49 14.97
N LEU A 21 21.69 33.64 16.11
CA LEU A 21 21.50 32.59 17.12
C LEU A 21 20.08 31.99 17.18
N LEU A 22 19.18 32.34 16.24
CA LEU A 22 17.82 31.79 16.17
C LEU A 22 17.55 30.90 14.94
N SER A 23 18.57 30.51 14.20
CA SER A 23 18.41 29.62 13.02
C SER A 23 19.15 28.29 13.14
N THR A 24 19.33 27.76 14.36
CA THR A 24 19.46 26.31 14.56
C THR A 24 18.14 25.77 15.10
N SER A 25 17.06 26.01 14.35
CA SER A 25 15.95 25.07 14.39
C SER A 25 16.52 23.75 13.90
N CYS A 26 16.66 22.80 14.82
CA CYS A 26 16.79 21.39 14.50
C CYS A 26 15.57 20.99 13.67
N ILE A 27 15.66 21.24 12.36
CA ILE A 27 14.95 20.41 11.39
C ILE A 27 15.52 19.03 11.64
N LYS A 28 14.79 18.23 12.42
CA LYS A 28 14.91 16.78 12.39
C LYS A 28 14.68 16.41 10.93
N LYS A 29 15.76 16.38 10.16
CA LYS A 29 15.84 15.68 8.90
C LYS A 29 15.53 14.25 9.31
N ASN A 30 14.26 13.85 9.18
CA ASN A 30 13.91 12.45 9.20
C ASN A 30 14.92 11.81 8.26
N GLU A 31 15.83 11.01 8.83
CA GLU A 31 16.69 10.16 8.04
C GLU A 31 15.73 9.38 7.15
N SER A 32 15.65 9.79 5.89
CA SER A 32 15.11 8.97 4.84
C SER A 32 16.01 7.74 4.86
N LYS A 33 15.59 6.71 5.61
CA LYS A 33 16.19 5.39 5.51
C LYS A 33 16.17 5.09 4.03
N THR A 34 17.33 5.08 3.38
CA THR A 34 17.44 4.73 1.97
C THR A 34 16.85 3.34 1.82
N ILE A 35 15.64 3.28 1.28
CA ILE A 35 14.94 2.03 1.04
C ILE A 35 15.65 1.38 -0.15
N ASN A 36 16.32 0.25 0.11
CA ASN A 36 17.00 -0.48 -0.95
C ASN A 36 15.98 -1.35 -1.71
N TYR A 37 15.71 -0.99 -2.96
CA TYR A 37 14.87 -1.78 -3.85
C TYR A 37 15.69 -2.94 -4.42
N SER A 38 15.19 -4.16 -4.22
CA SER A 38 15.81 -5.38 -4.74
C SER A 38 15.18 -5.81 -6.06
N SER A 39 15.99 -6.35 -6.96
CA SER A 39 15.46 -7.17 -8.05
C SER A 39 14.76 -8.39 -7.46
N ILE A 40 13.57 -8.71 -7.98
CA ILE A 40 12.87 -9.94 -7.62
C ILE A 40 13.73 -11.14 -8.04
N GLU A 41 13.94 -12.10 -7.14
CA GLU A 41 14.66 -13.33 -7.48
C GLU A 41 13.89 -14.13 -8.53
N ASN A 42 14.62 -14.75 -9.46
CA ASN A 42 14.04 -15.51 -10.58
C ASN A 42 13.01 -16.56 -10.12
N GLU A 43 13.24 -17.20 -8.97
CA GLU A 43 12.35 -18.22 -8.39
C GLU A 43 10.94 -17.66 -8.09
N TYR A 44 10.80 -16.35 -7.83
CA TYR A 44 9.55 -15.70 -7.42
C TYR A 44 8.91 -14.83 -8.51
N LEU A 45 9.50 -14.72 -9.70
CA LEU A 45 8.93 -13.93 -10.79
C LEU A 45 7.48 -14.34 -11.11
N GLY A 46 7.22 -15.64 -11.14
CA GLY A 46 5.87 -16.18 -11.37
C GLY A 46 4.85 -15.77 -10.29
N ALA A 47 5.29 -15.63 -9.03
CA ALA A 47 4.42 -15.16 -7.95
C ALA A 47 4.00 -13.70 -8.19
N PHE A 48 4.96 -12.85 -8.54
CA PHE A 48 4.67 -11.45 -8.87
C PHE A 48 3.82 -11.31 -10.13
N ASP A 49 4.02 -12.16 -11.15
CA ASP A 49 3.16 -12.17 -12.32
C ASP A 49 1.72 -12.54 -11.98
N THR A 50 1.49 -13.57 -11.15
CA THR A 50 0.15 -13.89 -10.63
C THR A 50 -0.44 -12.72 -9.84
N PHE A 51 0.35 -12.09 -8.97
CA PHE A 51 -0.09 -10.94 -8.17
C PHE A 51 -0.49 -9.74 -9.03
N TYR A 52 0.33 -9.34 -10.01
CA TYR A 52 -0.01 -8.23 -10.91
C TYR A 52 -1.22 -8.55 -11.80
N LYS A 53 -1.36 -9.80 -12.26
CA LYS A 53 -2.57 -10.25 -12.98
C LYS A 53 -3.80 -10.12 -12.11
N TYR A 54 -3.71 -10.45 -10.82
CA TYR A 54 -4.79 -10.25 -9.86
C TYR A 54 -5.20 -8.78 -9.74
N ILE A 55 -4.25 -7.87 -9.47
CA ILE A 55 -4.55 -6.44 -9.36
C ILE A 55 -5.25 -5.93 -10.64
N LYS A 56 -4.74 -6.35 -11.81
CA LYS A 56 -5.35 -6.01 -13.09
C LYS A 56 -6.79 -6.53 -13.20
N THR A 57 -7.03 -7.79 -12.86
CA THR A 57 -8.37 -8.40 -12.88
C THR A 57 -9.36 -7.66 -11.98
N VAL A 58 -8.94 -7.22 -10.79
CA VAL A 58 -9.77 -6.43 -9.87
C VAL A 58 -10.07 -5.05 -10.46
N ASN A 59 -9.05 -4.34 -10.95
CA ASN A 59 -9.23 -3.00 -11.53
C ASN A 59 -10.15 -3.02 -12.75
N GLU A 60 -9.96 -3.99 -13.66
CA GLU A 60 -10.79 -4.16 -14.86
C GLU A 60 -12.17 -4.79 -14.59
N ASN A 61 -12.48 -5.12 -13.33
CA ASN A 61 -13.71 -5.82 -12.92
C ASN A 61 -13.99 -7.13 -13.70
N LYS A 62 -12.95 -7.93 -13.95
CA LYS A 62 -13.03 -9.20 -14.69
C LYS A 62 -13.06 -10.42 -13.75
N LEU A 63 -13.81 -10.32 -12.66
CA LEU A 63 -13.85 -11.28 -11.55
C LEU A 63 -14.73 -12.51 -11.85
N SER A 64 -14.39 -13.28 -12.88
CA SER A 64 -15.11 -14.52 -13.24
C SER A 64 -14.53 -15.76 -12.58
N ASN A 65 -15.29 -16.86 -12.49
CA ASN A 65 -14.80 -18.14 -11.97
C ASN A 65 -13.53 -18.62 -12.69
N GLU A 66 -13.49 -18.51 -14.01
CA GLU A 66 -12.32 -18.90 -14.81
C GLU A 66 -11.09 -18.06 -14.43
N LYS A 67 -11.23 -16.73 -14.39
CA LYS A 67 -10.13 -15.83 -14.04
C LYS A 67 -9.66 -16.00 -12.61
N MET A 68 -10.57 -16.19 -11.66
CA MET A 68 -10.19 -16.42 -10.27
C MET A 68 -9.54 -17.81 -10.08
N ALA A 69 -9.96 -18.84 -10.82
CA ALA A 69 -9.32 -20.16 -10.79
C ALA A 69 -7.91 -20.18 -11.39
N GLU A 70 -7.60 -19.25 -12.29
CA GLU A 70 -6.23 -19.04 -12.76
C GLU A 70 -5.32 -18.53 -11.64
N LEU A 71 -5.86 -17.71 -10.72
CA LEU A 71 -5.11 -16.86 -9.79
C LEU A 71 -5.09 -17.35 -8.34
N PHE A 72 -6.13 -18.04 -7.89
CA PHE A 72 -6.32 -18.42 -6.49
C PHE A 72 -6.21 -19.93 -6.28
N ASN A 73 -5.78 -20.30 -5.08
CA ASN A 73 -6.00 -21.63 -4.55
C ASN A 73 -7.49 -21.80 -4.21
N ILE A 74 -8.04 -23.01 -4.37
CA ILE A 74 -9.45 -23.29 -4.08
C ILE A 74 -9.78 -23.15 -2.58
N ASN A 75 -8.78 -23.28 -1.71
CA ASN A 75 -8.90 -23.14 -0.25
C ASN A 75 -8.32 -21.79 0.21
N PHE A 76 -8.65 -20.71 -0.49
CA PHE A 76 -8.12 -19.39 -0.18
C PHE A 76 -8.70 -18.85 1.13
N SER A 77 -7.83 -18.31 2.00
CA SER A 77 -8.24 -17.73 3.28
C SER A 77 -8.06 -16.21 3.31
N MET A 78 -9.07 -15.51 3.83
CA MET A 78 -9.04 -14.07 4.13
C MET A 78 -8.99 -13.86 5.64
N ILE A 79 -7.84 -13.41 6.12
CA ILE A 79 -7.55 -13.08 7.52
C ILE A 79 -7.73 -11.58 7.66
N ILE A 80 -9.00 -11.15 7.65
CA ILE A 80 -9.42 -9.75 7.76
C ILE A 80 -10.28 -9.64 9.01
N GLY A 81 -9.70 -9.15 10.11
CA GLY A 81 -10.35 -9.16 11.41
C GLY A 81 -10.50 -10.56 12.01
N ASN A 82 -11.58 -10.79 12.76
CA ASN A 82 -11.90 -12.06 13.43
C ASN A 82 -13.42 -12.31 13.29
N PRO A 83 -13.88 -13.48 12.79
CA PRO A 83 -13.11 -14.67 12.41
C PRO A 83 -12.44 -14.59 11.03
N THR A 84 -11.46 -15.47 10.82
CA THR A 84 -10.90 -15.76 9.48
C THR A 84 -12.00 -16.31 8.58
N LEU A 85 -12.10 -15.76 7.36
CA LEU A 85 -13.00 -16.24 6.33
C LEU A 85 -12.26 -17.24 5.44
N ASN A 86 -12.66 -18.51 5.49
CA ASN A 86 -12.13 -19.54 4.60
C ASN A 86 -13.08 -19.72 3.43
N LEU A 87 -12.59 -19.57 2.21
CA LEU A 87 -13.36 -19.74 0.97
C LEU A 87 -12.93 -21.05 0.34
N SER A 88 -13.88 -21.96 0.20
CA SER A 88 -13.67 -23.37 -0.15
C SER A 88 -14.01 -23.70 -1.60
N SER A 89 -14.44 -22.69 -2.37
CA SER A 89 -14.77 -22.84 -3.78
C SER A 89 -14.51 -21.55 -4.57
N PHE A 90 -14.27 -21.66 -5.88
CA PHE A 90 -14.13 -20.48 -6.73
C PHE A 90 -15.39 -19.61 -6.77
N PRO A 91 -16.62 -20.15 -6.79
CA PRO A 91 -17.83 -19.33 -6.67
C PRO A 91 -17.87 -18.47 -5.39
N GLU A 92 -17.41 -18.99 -4.24
CA GLU A 92 -17.32 -18.22 -3.00
C GLU A 92 -16.28 -17.10 -3.12
N ILE A 93 -15.09 -17.40 -3.65
CA ILE A 93 -14.03 -16.41 -3.89
C ILE A 93 -14.55 -15.30 -4.83
N VAL A 94 -15.18 -15.69 -5.93
CA VAL A 94 -15.78 -14.77 -6.91
C VAL A 94 -16.86 -13.92 -6.26
N GLY A 95 -17.75 -14.51 -5.47
CA GLY A 95 -18.82 -13.78 -4.78
C GLY A 95 -18.28 -12.70 -3.86
N VAL A 96 -17.31 -13.04 -3.00
CA VAL A 96 -16.68 -12.09 -2.07
C VAL A 96 -15.98 -10.96 -2.81
N TYR A 97 -15.17 -11.27 -3.82
CA TYR A 97 -14.44 -10.21 -4.54
C TYR A 97 -15.37 -9.33 -5.39
N ASN A 98 -16.46 -9.87 -5.96
CA ASN A 98 -17.45 -9.05 -6.65
C ASN A 98 -18.19 -8.13 -5.68
N ASP A 99 -18.55 -8.62 -4.49
CA ASP A 99 -19.16 -7.79 -3.44
C ASP A 99 -18.22 -6.65 -2.99
N ILE A 100 -16.95 -6.96 -2.76
CA ILE A 100 -15.93 -5.96 -2.45
C ILE A 100 -15.83 -4.92 -3.58
N ARG A 101 -15.71 -5.39 -4.83
CA ARG A 101 -15.47 -4.52 -5.99
C ARG A 101 -16.66 -3.62 -6.35
N ASN A 102 -17.89 -4.11 -6.18
CA ASN A 102 -19.09 -3.42 -6.64
C ASN A 102 -19.83 -2.68 -5.51
N ASN A 103 -19.75 -3.17 -4.27
CA ASN A 103 -20.43 -2.57 -3.13
C ASN A 103 -19.45 -1.85 -2.21
N THR A 104 -18.43 -2.55 -1.71
CA THR A 104 -17.50 -1.98 -0.73
C THR A 104 -16.70 -0.81 -1.32
N TYR A 105 -16.13 -0.96 -2.52
CA TYR A 105 -15.33 0.10 -3.14
C TYR A 105 -16.17 1.33 -3.50
N SER A 106 -17.39 1.11 -3.99
CA SER A 106 -18.35 2.20 -4.27
C SER A 106 -18.70 2.96 -2.98
N PHE A 107 -18.96 2.25 -1.89
CA PHE A 107 -19.24 2.86 -0.59
C PHE A 107 -18.07 3.70 -0.06
N ILE A 108 -16.83 3.22 -0.20
CA ILE A 108 -15.64 3.96 0.24
C ILE A 108 -15.43 5.23 -0.59
N CYS A 109 -15.73 5.16 -1.89
CA CYS A 109 -15.45 6.25 -2.84
C CYS A 109 -16.56 7.30 -2.93
N ASP A 110 -17.75 7.05 -2.37
CA ASP A 110 -18.89 7.98 -2.35
C ASP A 110 -18.48 9.39 -1.85
N PRO A 111 -18.91 10.47 -2.53
CA PRO A 111 -19.90 10.55 -3.61
C PRO A 111 -19.35 10.30 -5.02
N TYR A 112 -18.12 9.81 -5.16
CA TYR A 112 -17.45 9.59 -6.42
C TYR A 112 -17.25 8.10 -6.74
N ASP A 113 -16.81 7.79 -7.96
CA ASP A 113 -16.62 6.43 -8.43
C ASP A 113 -15.21 5.88 -8.14
N PHE A 114 -15.14 4.63 -7.70
CA PHE A 114 -13.89 3.89 -7.70
C PHE A 114 -13.34 3.77 -9.14
N ASN A 115 -12.14 4.28 -9.36
CA ASN A 115 -11.46 4.20 -10.64
C ASN A 115 -10.53 2.98 -10.69
N GLU A 116 -9.51 2.97 -9.82
CA GLU A 116 -8.51 1.92 -9.78
C GLU A 116 -7.76 1.89 -8.44
N LEU A 117 -7.17 0.73 -8.16
CA LEU A 117 -6.11 0.57 -7.17
C LEU A 117 -4.76 0.85 -7.82
N LYS A 118 -3.96 1.71 -7.18
CA LYS A 118 -2.52 1.85 -7.47
C LYS A 118 -1.69 1.38 -6.29
N LEU A 119 -0.49 0.89 -6.54
CA LEU A 119 0.40 0.38 -5.51
C LEU A 119 1.39 1.49 -5.14
N ALA A 120 1.46 1.83 -3.86
CA ALA A 120 2.40 2.80 -3.33
C ALA A 120 3.67 2.13 -2.79
N LYS A 121 3.54 0.93 -2.20
CA LYS A 121 4.68 0.12 -1.77
C LYS A 121 4.45 -1.35 -2.07
N LEU A 122 5.52 -2.03 -2.46
CA LEU A 122 5.53 -3.47 -2.67
C LEU A 122 6.81 -4.05 -2.08
N SER A 123 6.68 -5.17 -1.37
CA SER A 123 7.79 -5.86 -0.75
C SER A 123 7.51 -7.36 -0.69
N TYR A 124 8.53 -8.17 -0.43
CA TYR A 124 8.34 -9.60 -0.26
C TYR A 124 9.28 -10.22 0.76
N LEU A 125 8.82 -11.33 1.32
CA LEU A 125 9.56 -12.21 2.18
C LEU A 125 9.42 -13.65 1.64
N PRO A 126 10.50 -14.21 1.07
CA PRO A 126 10.58 -15.62 0.78
C PRO A 126 10.34 -16.46 2.04
N LEU A 127 9.41 -17.40 1.99
CA LEU A 127 9.19 -18.37 3.08
C LEU A 127 9.89 -19.70 2.75
N THR A 128 9.73 -20.14 1.50
CA THR A 128 10.42 -21.29 0.92
C THR A 128 10.66 -21.03 -0.56
N LYS A 129 11.27 -21.97 -1.29
CA LYS A 129 11.34 -21.89 -2.76
C LYS A 129 9.98 -21.93 -3.46
N LYS A 130 8.94 -22.41 -2.77
CA LYS A 130 7.57 -22.60 -3.29
C LYS A 130 6.54 -21.74 -2.57
N SER A 131 6.97 -20.82 -1.71
CA SER A 131 6.04 -19.91 -1.03
C SER A 131 6.72 -18.58 -0.70
N VAL A 132 5.98 -17.50 -0.94
CA VAL A 132 6.43 -16.13 -0.72
C VAL A 132 5.28 -15.31 -0.18
N ASN A 133 5.57 -14.42 0.76
CA ASN A 133 4.65 -13.37 1.17
C ASN A 133 4.95 -12.10 0.37
N ILE A 134 3.93 -11.46 -0.17
CA ILE A 134 4.00 -10.16 -0.85
C ILE A 134 3.26 -9.14 0.01
N GLY A 135 3.99 -8.15 0.53
CA GLY A 135 3.45 -7.03 1.28
C GLY A 135 3.04 -5.90 0.33
N LEU A 136 1.75 -5.56 0.33
CA LEU A 136 1.15 -4.49 -0.47
C LEU A 136 0.75 -3.32 0.42
N LEU A 137 1.06 -2.10 -0.02
CA LEU A 137 0.35 -0.89 0.39
C LEU A 137 -0.23 -0.26 -0.87
N ASP A 138 -1.56 -0.27 -0.97
CA ASP A 138 -2.30 0.26 -2.10
C ASP A 138 -2.94 1.61 -1.77
N VAL A 139 -3.36 2.30 -2.82
CA VAL A 139 -4.01 3.59 -2.81
C VAL A 139 -5.25 3.50 -3.68
N PHE A 140 -6.39 3.91 -3.13
CA PHE A 140 -7.68 3.96 -3.79
C PHE A 140 -7.84 5.31 -4.48
N LEU A 141 -8.02 5.30 -5.80
CA LEU A 141 -8.31 6.49 -6.58
C LEU A 141 -9.82 6.54 -6.82
N CYS A 142 -10.49 7.48 -6.15
CA CYS A 142 -11.95 7.52 -6.09
C CYS A 142 -12.59 8.67 -6.88
N SER A 143 -11.85 9.56 -7.53
CA SER A 143 -12.46 10.71 -8.25
C SER A 143 -12.15 10.70 -9.75
N GLU A 144 -12.88 11.48 -10.54
CA GLU A 144 -12.61 11.67 -11.98
C GLU A 144 -11.17 12.13 -12.25
N ASN A 145 -10.65 12.96 -11.34
CA ASN A 145 -9.25 13.43 -11.35
C ASN A 145 -8.28 12.43 -10.71
N ARG A 146 -8.76 11.22 -10.37
CA ARG A 146 -8.00 10.13 -9.76
C ARG A 146 -7.27 10.52 -8.48
N ILE A 147 -7.90 11.38 -7.68
CA ILE A 147 -7.33 11.84 -6.41
C ILE A 147 -7.29 10.66 -5.43
N PRO A 148 -6.17 10.44 -4.73
CA PRO A 148 -6.05 9.41 -3.71
C PRO A 148 -6.96 9.71 -2.50
N SER A 149 -7.79 8.75 -2.11
CA SER A 149 -8.71 8.93 -0.97
C SER A 149 -8.29 8.10 0.25
N TYR A 150 -7.92 6.85 0.01
CA TYR A 150 -7.59 5.89 1.06
C TYR A 150 -6.37 5.07 0.72
N LYS A 151 -5.72 4.53 1.75
CA LYS A 151 -4.69 3.50 1.63
C LYS A 151 -5.03 2.31 2.50
N MET A 152 -4.82 1.11 1.98
CA MET A 152 -4.86 -0.13 2.76
C MET A 152 -3.51 -0.84 2.68
N ALA A 153 -3.31 -1.78 3.60
CA ALA A 153 -2.14 -2.64 3.56
C ALA A 153 -2.52 -4.09 3.79
N PHE A 154 -1.86 -4.96 3.04
CA PHE A 154 -2.15 -6.37 2.99
C PHE A 154 -0.87 -7.19 2.83
N ILE A 155 -0.91 -8.42 3.33
CA ILE A 155 0.07 -9.46 3.01
C ILE A 155 -0.64 -10.56 2.25
N TYR A 156 -0.22 -10.79 1.01
CA TYR A 156 -0.66 -11.91 0.20
C TYR A 156 0.34 -13.04 0.34
N ASN A 157 -0.12 -14.22 0.76
CA ASN A 157 0.66 -15.45 0.69
C ASN A 157 0.41 -16.10 -0.66
N LEU A 158 1.49 -16.33 -1.43
CA LEU A 158 1.45 -17.09 -2.67
C LEU A 158 2.21 -18.39 -2.49
N ILE A 159 1.67 -19.45 -3.09
CA ILE A 159 2.28 -20.77 -3.12
C ILE A 159 2.41 -21.26 -4.56
N TYR A 160 3.46 -22.02 -4.85
CA TYR A 160 3.62 -22.72 -6.12
C TYR A 160 2.94 -24.08 -6.05
N ASP A 161 1.92 -24.29 -6.87
CA ASP A 161 1.23 -25.56 -7.04
C ASP A 161 1.93 -26.37 -8.14
N GLU A 162 2.69 -27.39 -7.75
CA GLU A 162 3.44 -28.24 -8.69
C GLU A 162 2.52 -29.03 -9.62
N SER A 163 1.33 -29.42 -9.17
CA SER A 163 0.39 -30.19 -9.99
C SER A 163 -0.15 -29.38 -11.17
N LYS A 164 -0.14 -28.05 -11.04
CA LYS A 164 -0.60 -27.08 -12.06
C LYS A 164 0.53 -26.23 -12.62
N GLU A 165 1.76 -26.47 -12.17
CA GLU A 165 2.97 -25.71 -12.49
C GLU A 165 2.81 -24.18 -12.39
N LYS A 166 2.04 -23.68 -11.41
CA LYS A 166 1.72 -22.24 -11.31
C LYS A 166 1.69 -21.71 -9.89
N TRP A 167 1.96 -20.41 -9.75
CA TRP A 167 1.81 -19.67 -8.51
C TRP A 167 0.36 -19.24 -8.29
N LEU A 168 -0.15 -19.45 -7.08
CA LEU A 168 -1.53 -19.17 -6.69
C LEU A 168 -1.58 -18.38 -5.38
N MET A 169 -2.52 -17.45 -5.28
CA MET A 169 -2.86 -16.80 -4.01
C MET A 169 -3.52 -17.80 -3.08
N ASN A 170 -2.93 -17.97 -1.90
CA ASN A 170 -3.34 -18.94 -0.91
C ASN A 170 -3.98 -18.29 0.31
N ALA A 171 -3.47 -17.13 0.72
CA ALA A 171 -4.10 -16.35 1.78
C ALA A 171 -3.89 -14.85 1.59
N LEU A 172 -4.76 -14.08 2.20
CA LEU A 172 -4.68 -12.63 2.36
C LEU A 172 -4.78 -12.30 3.84
N THR A 173 -3.88 -11.45 4.33
CA THR A 173 -3.91 -10.94 5.71
C THR A 173 -3.97 -9.43 5.68
N GLU A 174 -4.93 -8.86 6.40
CA GLU A 174 -4.97 -7.42 6.64
C GLU A 174 -3.83 -6.98 7.56
N VAL A 175 -3.20 -5.86 7.22
CA VAL A 175 -2.23 -5.19 8.08
C VAL A 175 -2.62 -3.72 8.20
N ASN A 176 -2.47 -3.15 9.38
CA ASN A 176 -2.63 -1.71 9.50
C ASN A 176 -1.55 -1.00 8.66
N PRO A 177 -1.88 -0.01 7.81
CA PRO A 177 -0.90 0.68 6.97
C PRO A 177 0.34 1.21 7.70
N LYS A 178 0.22 1.57 8.99
CA LYS A 178 1.37 1.99 9.82
C LYS A 178 2.38 0.88 10.12
N TYR A 179 1.98 -0.38 9.98
CA TYR A 179 2.78 -1.58 10.21
C TYR A 179 3.15 -2.30 8.92
N TYR A 180 3.07 -1.62 7.77
CA TYR A 180 3.58 -2.16 6.52
C TYR A 180 5.03 -2.66 6.68
N PRO A 181 5.38 -3.86 6.17
CA PRO A 181 6.70 -4.48 6.39
C PRO A 181 7.82 -3.78 5.61
N THR A 182 8.31 -2.66 6.13
CA THR A 182 9.40 -1.89 5.53
C THR A 182 10.78 -2.54 5.64
N ASP A 183 10.91 -3.56 6.49
CA ASP A 183 12.11 -4.36 6.71
C ASP A 183 12.24 -5.54 5.74
N TRP A 184 11.18 -5.83 4.96
CA TRP A 184 11.22 -6.84 3.89
C TRP A 184 11.97 -6.34 2.65
N ARG A 185 12.24 -7.25 1.72
CA ARG A 185 12.86 -6.90 0.44
C ARG A 185 11.90 -6.03 -0.35
N GLN A 186 12.24 -4.76 -0.54
CA GLN A 186 11.39 -3.81 -1.25
C GLN A 186 11.52 -4.04 -2.75
N VAL A 187 10.44 -3.81 -3.48
CA VAL A 187 10.31 -4.14 -4.91
C VAL A 187 9.90 -2.90 -5.67
N GLU A 188 10.57 -2.68 -6.80
CA GLU A 188 10.15 -1.65 -7.73
C GLU A 188 8.82 -2.05 -8.39
N ILE A 189 7.84 -1.15 -8.31
CA ILE A 189 6.51 -1.38 -8.84
C ILE A 189 6.50 -1.08 -10.34
N ARG A 190 5.93 -1.99 -11.14
CA ARG A 190 5.74 -1.77 -12.58
C ARG A 190 4.94 -0.49 -12.82
N ASP A 191 5.39 0.37 -13.73
CA ASP A 191 4.86 1.73 -13.91
C ASP A 191 3.34 1.79 -14.09
N SER A 192 2.75 0.84 -14.83
CA SER A 192 1.29 0.79 -15.03
C SER A 192 0.48 0.60 -13.73
N PHE A 193 1.10 0.05 -12.69
CA PHE A 193 0.49 -0.20 -11.37
C PHE A 193 0.96 0.78 -10.31
N ARG A 194 2.01 1.57 -10.59
CA ARG A 194 2.63 2.47 -9.62
C ARG A 194 1.71 3.64 -9.30
N TYR A 195 1.58 3.95 -8.02
CA TYR A 195 1.03 5.22 -7.58
C TYR A 195 2.04 6.32 -7.87
N ASN A 196 1.61 7.37 -8.58
CA ASN A 196 2.49 8.42 -9.10
C ASN A 196 2.92 9.45 -8.05
N GLY A 197 2.36 9.40 -6.83
CA GLY A 197 2.80 10.25 -5.72
C GLY A 197 2.25 11.68 -5.76
N GLU A 198 1.10 11.91 -6.39
CA GLU A 198 0.42 13.22 -6.39
C GLU A 198 0.23 13.79 -4.98
N ASN A 199 -0.09 12.91 -4.01
CA ASN A 199 -0.06 13.21 -2.58
C ASN A 199 0.96 12.29 -1.89
N GLU A 200 1.55 12.77 -0.79
CA GLU A 200 2.42 11.91 -0.01
C GLU A 200 1.62 10.73 0.58
N VAL A 201 2.14 9.51 0.43
CA VAL A 201 1.47 8.29 0.91
C VAL A 201 1.15 8.36 2.41
N ASN A 202 1.93 9.11 3.20
CA ASN A 202 1.68 9.29 4.63
C ASN A 202 0.45 10.16 4.93
N GLU A 203 0.12 11.10 4.03
CA GLU A 203 -1.03 12.02 4.15
C GLU A 203 -2.35 11.36 3.72
N ILE A 204 -2.30 10.30 2.92
CA ILE A 204 -3.48 9.53 2.50
C ILE A 204 -4.10 8.83 3.72
N LYS A 205 -5.43 8.92 3.87
CA LYS A 205 -6.15 8.36 5.03
C LYS A 205 -6.04 6.83 5.06
N PRO A 206 -5.58 6.22 6.17
CA PRO A 206 -5.58 4.77 6.30
C PRO A 206 -7.00 4.22 6.45
N LEU A 207 -7.25 3.03 5.92
CA LEU A 207 -8.49 2.30 6.08
C LEU A 207 -8.18 0.83 6.35
N LEU A 208 -8.97 0.19 7.22
CA LEU A 208 -8.93 -1.25 7.43
C LEU A 208 -10.14 -1.88 6.74
N ALA A 209 -9.91 -2.92 5.93
CA ALA A 209 -10.98 -3.75 5.38
C ALA A 209 -11.87 -4.34 6.50
N SER A 210 -11.31 -4.69 7.66
CA SER A 210 -12.11 -5.19 8.78
C SER A 210 -13.05 -4.16 9.41
N GLU A 211 -12.81 -2.86 9.22
CA GLU A 211 -13.73 -1.80 9.65
C GLU A 211 -14.94 -1.71 8.71
N LEU A 212 -14.72 -1.95 7.41
CA LEU A 212 -15.77 -1.94 6.39
C LEU A 212 -16.72 -3.14 6.52
N MET A 213 -16.16 -4.32 6.78
CA MET A 213 -16.93 -5.55 6.94
C MET A 213 -17.83 -5.55 8.18
N LYS A 214 -17.55 -4.70 9.18
CA LYS A 214 -18.40 -4.53 10.37
C LYS A 214 -19.56 -3.56 10.13
N GLY A 215 -19.39 -2.58 9.24
CA GLY A 215 -20.40 -1.56 8.91
C GLY A 215 -21.55 -2.09 8.04
N ASN A 216 -21.36 -3.19 7.31
CA ASN A 216 -22.37 -3.81 6.46
C ASN A 216 -23.32 -4.78 7.19
N LYS A 217 -23.23 -4.92 8.51
CA LYS A 217 -24.33 -5.52 9.27
C LYS A 217 -25.45 -4.49 9.40
N SER A 218 -26.31 -4.42 8.38
CA SER A 218 -27.67 -3.98 8.64
C SER A 218 -28.22 -4.90 9.72
N THR A 219 -28.57 -4.30 10.85
CA THR A 219 -29.48 -4.90 11.80
C THR A 219 -30.83 -5.01 11.11
N ASP A 220 -31.10 -6.16 10.49
CA ASP A 220 -32.45 -6.62 10.17
C ASP A 220 -32.68 -7.97 10.85
#